data_AF-E7DAH8-F1
#
_entry.id   AF-E7DAH8-F1
#
_cell.length_a   1.000
_cell.length_b   1.000
_cell.length_c   1.000
_cell.angle_alpha   90.00
_cell.angle_beta   90.00
_cell.angle_gamma   90.00
#
_symmetry.space_group_name_H-M   'P 1'
#
loop_
_entity.id
_entity.type
_entity.pdbx_description
1 polymer ?
#
loop_
_entity_poly.entity_id
_entity_poly.type
_entity_poly.pdbx_seq_one_letter_code
_entity_poly.pdbx_strand_id
1 'polypeptide(L)'
;DINGNVPTTSIQHHEDPCRSIDTHTQILLASLDQIYHSPIVLSPNFDSTAALARLYETHGLIPYVPGTSWQTQFGHLFGYGATYYSYLFDRAIASRVWRKLFAHDPLDRQMGEHYKSEVLKYGGGRDPWKMISTLLDAPGMERGDAEAMAEVGKWKIEDEVSVPGRH
;
A
#
# COMPACT_ATOMS: atom_id res chain seq x y z
N ASP A 1 9.47 12.43 37.03
CA ASP A 1 10.06 12.76 38.36
C ASP A 1 11.57 12.65 38.25
N ILE A 2 12.33 12.92 39.33
CA ILE A 2 13.80 12.75 39.35
C ILE A 2 14.27 11.29 39.21
N ASN A 3 13.35 10.35 38.97
CA ASN A 3 13.61 8.94 38.68
C ASN A 3 13.37 8.58 37.20
N GLY A 4 13.15 9.56 36.32
CA GLY A 4 12.98 9.31 34.89
C GLY A 4 11.65 8.67 34.51
N ASN A 5 10.66 8.62 35.41
CA ASN A 5 9.30 8.27 35.00
C ASN A 5 8.69 9.44 34.24
N VAL A 6 8.64 9.28 32.91
CA VAL A 6 7.77 10.06 32.04
C VAL A 6 6.34 9.73 32.46
N PRO A 7 5.49 10.73 32.73
CA PRO A 7 4.07 10.47 32.95
C PRO A 7 3.55 9.69 31.74
N THR A 8 2.82 8.60 31.97
CA THR A 8 2.03 7.92 30.94
C THR A 8 0.93 8.88 30.49
N THR A 9 1.30 9.89 29.71
CA THR A 9 0.37 10.62 28.85
C THR A 9 -0.30 9.56 28.01
N SER A 10 -1.61 9.42 28.21
CA SER A 10 -2.54 8.71 27.35
C SER A 10 -2.02 8.79 25.92
N ILE A 11 -1.64 7.65 25.33
CA ILE A 11 -1.34 7.58 23.91
C ILE A 11 -2.62 8.09 23.22
N GLN A 12 -2.56 9.29 22.67
CA GLN A 12 -3.67 9.81 21.88
C GLN A 12 -3.75 8.92 20.65
N HIS A 13 -4.81 8.11 20.59
CA HIS A 13 -5.21 7.43 19.37
C HIS A 13 -5.67 8.51 18.39
N HIS A 14 -4.72 9.07 17.64
CA HIS A 14 -5.01 10.00 16.57
C HIS A 14 -5.42 9.17 15.35
N GLU A 15 -6.72 8.88 15.26
CA GLU A 15 -7.30 8.32 14.04
C GLU A 15 -7.51 9.45 13.02
N ASP A 16 -6.95 9.27 11.82
CA ASP A 16 -7.20 10.17 10.70
C ASP A 16 -8.62 9.96 10.17
N PRO A 17 -9.54 10.94 10.32
CA PRO A 17 -10.92 10.80 9.90
C PRO A 17 -11.07 10.66 8.37
N CYS A 18 -10.04 11.04 7.59
CA CYS A 18 -10.05 11.03 6.13
C CYS A 18 -9.36 9.81 5.51
N ARG A 19 -8.80 8.90 6.31
CA ARG A 19 -8.06 7.71 5.85
C ARG A 19 -8.74 6.93 4.70
N SER A 20 -10.05 6.74 4.80
CA SER A 20 -10.82 5.99 3.80
C SER A 20 -10.92 6.76 2.48
N ILE A 21 -11.08 8.08 2.55
CA ILE A 21 -11.09 8.97 1.38
C ILE A 21 -9.70 8.97 0.73
N ASP A 22 -8.63 9.05 1.53
CA ASP A 22 -7.26 9.03 1.02
C ASP A 22 -6.90 7.70 0.37
N THR A 23 -7.28 6.59 1.00
CA THR A 23 -7.08 5.25 0.43
C THR A 23 -7.86 5.10 -0.88
N HIS A 24 -9.09 5.63 -0.94
CA HIS A 24 -9.87 5.65 -2.18
C HIS A 24 -9.20 6.49 -3.28
N THR A 25 -8.67 7.67 -2.94
CA THR A 25 -7.88 8.49 -3.87
C THR A 25 -6.67 7.73 -4.40
N GLN A 26 -5.93 7.02 -3.55
CA GLN A 26 -4.80 6.18 -3.98
C GLN A 26 -5.23 5.08 -4.97
N ILE A 27 -6.40 4.46 -4.77
CA ILE A 27 -6.97 3.48 -5.71
C ILE A 27 -7.29 4.12 -7.06
N LEU A 28 -7.89 5.32 -7.07
CA LEU A 28 -8.16 6.04 -8.32
C LEU A 28 -6.87 6.40 -9.06
N LEU A 29 -5.85 6.86 -8.35
CA LEU A 29 -4.56 7.19 -8.95
C LEU A 29 -3.84 5.97 -9.52
N ALA A 30 -3.87 4.84 -8.82
CA ALA A 30 -3.36 3.57 -9.32
C ALA A 30 -4.13 3.11 -10.57
N SER A 31 -5.45 3.25 -10.57
CA SER A 31 -6.31 2.91 -11.71
C SER A 31 -6.03 3.81 -12.92
N LEU A 32 -5.87 5.12 -12.70
CA LEU A 32 -5.51 6.09 -13.74
C LEU A 32 -4.17 5.75 -14.38
N ASP A 33 -3.17 5.45 -13.55
CA ASP A 33 -1.84 5.02 -13.97
C ASP A 33 -1.93 3.76 -14.86
N GLN A 34 -2.70 2.75 -14.46
CA GLN A 34 -2.92 1.55 -15.30
C GLN A 34 -3.61 1.89 -16.64
N ILE A 35 -4.62 2.77 -16.64
CA ILE A 35 -5.30 3.18 -17.88
C ILE A 35 -4.29 3.82 -18.85
N TYR A 36 -3.46 4.73 -18.35
CA TYR A 36 -2.51 5.48 -19.17
C TYR A 36 -1.31 4.66 -19.64
N HIS A 37 -1.06 3.51 -19.02
CA HIS A 37 -0.03 2.56 -19.43
C HIS A 37 -0.60 1.29 -20.07
N SER A 38 -1.88 1.30 -20.43
CA SER A 38 -2.53 0.22 -21.17
C SER A 38 -2.52 0.46 -22.68
N PRO A 39 -2.76 -0.56 -23.53
CA PRO A 39 -2.82 -0.39 -24.98
C PRO A 39 -3.89 0.61 -25.48
N ILE A 40 -4.84 1.03 -24.64
CA ILE A 40 -5.88 1.99 -25.03
C ILE A 40 -5.31 3.33 -25.51
N VAL A 41 -4.13 3.70 -25.01
CA VAL A 41 -3.45 4.96 -25.35
C VAL A 41 -2.93 4.99 -26.77
N LEU A 42 -2.83 3.82 -27.43
CA LEU A 42 -2.43 3.71 -28.83
C LEU A 42 -3.58 4.07 -29.80
N SER A 43 -4.81 4.24 -29.29
CA SER A 43 -5.94 4.68 -30.10
C SER A 43 -5.74 6.12 -30.58
N PRO A 44 -5.98 6.44 -31.87
CA PRO A 44 -5.86 7.80 -32.39
C PRO A 44 -6.87 8.78 -31.75
N ASN A 45 -7.93 8.25 -31.14
CA ASN A 45 -8.96 9.04 -30.46
C ASN A 45 -8.79 9.03 -28.93
N PHE A 46 -7.63 8.59 -28.41
CA PHE A 46 -7.39 8.60 -26.97
C PHE A 46 -7.26 10.04 -26.46
N ASP A 47 -8.06 10.36 -25.45
CA ASP A 47 -8.00 11.62 -24.71
C ASP A 47 -7.77 11.29 -23.23
N SER A 48 -6.62 11.70 -22.72
CA SER A 48 -6.24 11.52 -21.31
C SER A 48 -7.20 12.25 -20.38
N THR A 49 -7.60 13.49 -20.70
CA THR A 49 -8.51 14.27 -19.86
C THR A 49 -9.89 13.60 -19.80
N ALA A 50 -10.39 13.11 -20.93
CA ALA A 50 -11.65 12.37 -20.97
C ALA A 50 -11.55 11.03 -20.22
N ALA A 51 -10.40 10.35 -20.24
CA ALA A 51 -10.18 9.14 -19.46
C ALA A 51 -10.16 9.40 -17.95
N LEU A 52 -9.50 10.48 -17.50
CA LEU A 52 -9.56 10.95 -16.12
C LEU A 52 -11.00 11.26 -15.69
N ALA A 53 -11.72 12.04 -16.50
CA ALA A 53 -13.11 12.43 -16.22
C ALA A 53 -14.00 11.19 -16.05
N ARG A 54 -13.94 10.25 -17.00
CA ARG A 54 -14.70 8.99 -16.92
C ARG A 54 -14.38 8.17 -15.67
N LEU A 55 -13.11 8.10 -15.26
CA LEU A 55 -12.73 7.36 -14.06
C LEU A 55 -13.37 7.97 -12.81
N TYR A 56 -13.30 9.30 -12.67
CA TYR A 56 -13.89 10.01 -11.53
C TYR A 56 -15.43 9.97 -11.55
N GLU A 57 -16.07 10.04 -12.70
CA GLU A 57 -17.53 9.91 -12.83
C GLU A 57 -18.05 8.52 -12.46
N THR A 58 -17.26 7.47 -12.74
CA THR A 58 -17.69 6.08 -12.53
C THR A 58 -17.31 5.53 -11.16
N HIS A 59 -16.18 5.97 -10.60
CA HIS A 59 -15.63 5.41 -9.36
C HIS A 59 -15.33 6.46 -8.30
N GLY A 60 -15.30 7.75 -8.63
CA GLY A 60 -14.90 8.81 -7.71
C GLY A 60 -15.99 9.18 -6.71
N LEU A 61 -15.58 9.50 -5.48
CA LEU A 61 -16.45 10.08 -4.44
C LEU A 61 -16.79 11.54 -4.72
N ILE A 62 -15.89 12.25 -5.40
CA ILE A 62 -16.03 13.66 -5.78
C ILE A 62 -16.00 13.70 -7.32
N PRO A 63 -16.97 14.37 -7.97
CA PRO A 63 -17.03 14.42 -9.42
C PRO A 63 -15.84 15.18 -10.02
N TYR A 64 -15.48 14.81 -11.23
CA TYR A 64 -14.49 15.55 -12.01
C TYR A 64 -14.95 17.00 -12.26
N VAL A 65 -13.99 17.94 -12.24
CA VAL A 65 -14.24 19.36 -12.50
C VAL A 65 -13.93 19.67 -13.98
N PRO A 66 -14.94 20.03 -14.80
CA PRO A 66 -14.73 20.35 -16.21
C PRO A 66 -13.76 21.50 -16.43
N GLY A 67 -13.04 21.46 -17.57
CA GLY A 67 -12.07 22.49 -17.94
C GLY A 67 -10.71 22.36 -17.22
N THR A 68 -10.47 21.24 -16.53
CA THR A 68 -9.21 20.97 -15.83
C THR A 68 -8.41 19.85 -16.53
N SER A 69 -7.10 19.84 -16.35
CA SER A 69 -6.23 18.75 -16.81
C SER A 69 -5.33 18.29 -15.68
N TRP A 70 -5.94 17.87 -14.55
CA TRP A 70 -5.22 17.53 -13.32
C TRP A 70 -4.15 16.45 -13.52
N GLN A 71 -4.35 15.51 -14.45
CA GLN A 71 -3.38 14.47 -14.76
C GLN A 71 -1.99 15.01 -15.16
N THR A 72 -1.91 16.24 -15.67
CA THR A 72 -0.64 16.91 -15.99
C THR A 72 0.22 17.23 -14.76
N GLN A 73 -0.40 17.27 -13.58
CA GLN A 73 0.28 17.47 -12.29
C GLN A 73 0.68 16.14 -11.64
N PHE A 74 0.24 15.01 -12.19
CA PHE A 74 0.51 13.70 -11.62
C PHE A 74 1.89 13.18 -12.07
N GLY A 75 2.95 13.71 -11.47
CA GLY A 75 4.34 13.43 -11.85
C GLY A 75 4.76 11.95 -11.79
N HIS A 76 4.07 11.12 -10.99
CA HIS A 76 4.36 9.69 -10.89
C HIS A 76 4.10 8.93 -12.20
N LEU A 77 3.29 9.47 -13.11
CA LEU A 77 3.06 8.87 -14.43
C LEU A 77 4.34 8.69 -15.25
N PHE A 78 5.38 9.49 -15.02
CA PHE A 78 6.61 9.45 -15.82
C PHE A 78 7.76 8.68 -15.15
N GLY A 79 7.88 8.76 -13.82
CA GLY A 79 8.94 8.08 -13.06
C GLY A 79 8.54 6.70 -12.54
N TYR A 80 7.23 6.45 -12.37
CA TYR A 80 6.64 5.26 -11.76
C TYR A 80 5.52 4.69 -12.64
N GLY A 81 5.56 4.96 -13.95
CA GLY A 81 4.51 4.56 -14.88
C GLY A 81 4.17 3.07 -14.77
N ALA A 82 2.89 2.77 -14.72
CA ALA A 82 2.32 1.43 -14.52
C ALA A 82 2.59 0.77 -13.15
N THR A 83 3.16 1.48 -12.19
CA THR A 83 3.55 0.93 -10.88
C THR A 83 2.98 1.69 -9.69
N TYR A 84 2.09 2.68 -9.89
CA TYR A 84 1.54 3.45 -8.76
C TYR A 84 0.73 2.59 -7.78
N TYR A 85 0.19 1.45 -8.24
CA TYR A 85 -0.49 0.48 -7.36
C TYR A 85 0.44 -0.09 -6.26
N SER A 86 1.77 -0.01 -6.44
CA SER A 86 2.77 -0.52 -5.49
C SER A 86 2.62 0.10 -4.09
N TYR A 87 2.20 1.37 -3.97
CA TYR A 87 1.96 2.00 -2.67
C TYR A 87 0.92 1.24 -1.83
N LEU A 88 -0.21 0.86 -2.44
CA LEU A 88 -1.27 0.12 -1.76
C LEU A 88 -0.86 -1.34 -1.51
N PHE A 89 -0.21 -1.92 -2.50
CA PHE A 89 0.26 -3.31 -2.49
C PHE A 89 1.30 -3.54 -1.38
N ASP A 90 2.34 -2.71 -1.34
CA ASP A 90 3.41 -2.79 -0.35
C ASP A 90 2.89 -2.45 1.05
N ARG A 91 1.91 -1.53 1.17
CA ARG A 91 1.26 -1.25 2.46
C ARG A 91 0.53 -2.49 2.98
N ALA A 92 -0.17 -3.23 2.12
CA ALA A 92 -0.83 -4.49 2.51
C ALA A 92 0.17 -5.56 2.97
N ILE A 93 1.31 -5.71 2.27
CA ILE A 93 2.39 -6.61 2.67
C ILE A 93 2.99 -6.17 4.01
N ALA A 94 3.30 -4.89 4.19
CA ALA A 94 3.86 -4.34 5.41
C ALA A 94 2.92 -4.56 6.62
N SER A 95 1.63 -4.27 6.48
CA SER A 95 0.62 -4.54 7.53
C SER A 95 0.52 -6.03 7.86
N ARG A 96 0.69 -6.92 6.87
CA ARG A 96 0.69 -8.37 7.10
C ARG A 96 1.93 -8.82 7.88
N VAL A 97 3.12 -8.32 7.51
CA VAL A 97 4.38 -8.58 8.22
C VAL A 97 4.29 -8.09 9.65
N TRP A 98 3.83 -6.86 9.87
CA TRP A 98 3.65 -6.28 11.21
C TRP A 98 2.77 -7.17 12.10
N ARG A 99 1.58 -7.53 11.62
CA ARG A 99 0.64 -8.35 12.38
C ARG A 99 1.18 -9.75 12.72
N LYS A 100 1.96 -10.34 11.81
CA LYS A 100 2.49 -11.69 11.99
C LYS A 100 3.72 -11.75 12.89
N LEU A 101 4.59 -10.75 12.83
CA LEU A 101 5.89 -10.78 13.49
C LEU A 101 5.98 -9.87 14.72
N PHE A 102 5.34 -8.69 14.68
CA PHE A 102 5.64 -7.60 15.62
C PHE A 102 4.45 -7.14 16.46
N ALA A 103 3.21 -7.48 16.11
CA ALA A 103 2.03 -6.97 16.83
C ALA A 103 1.96 -7.40 18.31
N HIS A 104 2.53 -8.54 18.67
CA HIS A 104 2.56 -9.00 20.06
C HIS A 104 3.71 -8.36 20.86
N ASP A 105 4.92 -8.37 20.30
CA ASP A 105 6.10 -7.73 20.90
C ASP A 105 6.86 -6.94 19.81
N PRO A 106 6.60 -5.63 19.68
CA PRO A 106 7.18 -4.80 18.63
C PRO A 106 8.71 -4.67 18.66
N LEU A 107 9.33 -4.93 19.82
CA LEU A 107 10.78 -4.78 20.02
C LEU A 107 11.49 -6.12 20.22
N ASP A 108 10.83 -7.23 19.86
CA ASP A 108 11.43 -8.56 19.89
C ASP A 108 12.69 -8.61 19.01
N ARG A 109 13.83 -8.83 19.66
CA ARG A 109 15.15 -8.91 19.00
C ARG A 109 15.24 -10.09 18.02
N GLN A 110 14.65 -11.23 18.36
CA GLN A 110 14.67 -12.42 17.52
C GLN A 110 13.86 -12.20 16.24
N MET A 111 12.68 -11.60 16.34
CA MET A 111 11.86 -11.25 15.17
C MET A 111 12.54 -10.18 14.30
N GLY A 112 13.20 -9.20 14.92
CA GLY A 112 14.01 -8.21 14.21
C GLY A 112 15.15 -8.83 13.40
N GLU A 113 15.92 -9.75 14.00
CA GLU A 113 17.00 -10.46 13.28
C GLU A 113 16.45 -11.38 12.19
N HIS A 114 15.29 -12.02 12.40
CA HIS A 114 14.63 -12.82 11.37
C HIS A 114 14.20 -11.98 10.16
N TYR A 115 13.54 -10.83 10.38
CA TYR A 115 13.16 -9.93 9.30
C TYR A 115 14.38 -9.40 8.52
N LYS A 116 15.44 -9.04 9.24
CA LYS A 116 16.72 -8.64 8.65
C LYS A 116 17.36 -9.77 7.84
N SER A 117 17.33 -11.00 8.35
CA SER A 117 17.96 -12.16 7.71
C SER A 117 17.22 -12.60 6.46
N GLU A 118 15.89 -12.51 6.44
CA GLU A 118 15.09 -13.00 5.32
C GLU A 118 14.79 -11.94 4.26
N VAL A 119 14.74 -10.65 4.64
CA VAL A 119 14.36 -9.57 3.73
C VAL A 119 15.47 -8.53 3.57
N LEU A 120 15.79 -7.79 4.63
CA LEU A 120 16.55 -6.53 4.49
C LEU A 120 17.99 -6.73 3.98
N LYS A 121 18.68 -7.81 4.40
CA LYS A 121 20.11 -7.99 4.08
C LYS A 121 20.39 -8.18 2.59
N TYR A 122 19.39 -8.53 1.78
CA TYR A 122 19.57 -8.86 0.38
C TYR A 122 19.50 -7.66 -0.56
N GLY A 123 18.82 -6.58 -0.16
CA GLY A 123 18.46 -5.50 -1.10
C GLY A 123 17.76 -6.07 -2.35
N GLY A 124 18.21 -5.68 -3.53
CA GLY A 124 17.75 -6.24 -4.81
C GLY A 124 18.40 -7.57 -5.23
N GLY A 125 19.26 -8.17 -4.39
CA GLY A 125 20.03 -9.37 -4.73
C GLY A 125 19.28 -10.71 -4.56
N ARG A 126 18.03 -10.69 -4.08
CA ARG A 126 17.17 -11.87 -3.94
C ARG A 126 15.77 -11.52 -4.46
N ASP A 127 15.08 -12.53 -4.97
CA ASP A 127 13.69 -12.40 -5.42
C ASP A 127 12.77 -11.96 -4.26
N PRO A 128 12.04 -10.84 -4.38
CA PRO A 128 11.18 -10.34 -3.32
C PRO A 128 10.04 -11.28 -2.95
N TRP A 129 9.48 -12.04 -3.89
CA TRP A 129 8.43 -13.01 -3.60
C TRP A 129 8.96 -14.18 -2.78
N LYS A 130 10.20 -14.62 -3.04
CA LYS A 130 10.87 -15.62 -2.20
C LYS A 130 11.15 -15.11 -0.80
N MET A 131 11.53 -13.83 -0.67
CA MET A 131 11.77 -13.19 0.63
C MET A 131 10.48 -13.14 1.45
N ILE A 132 9.39 -12.64 0.86
CA ILE A 132 8.10 -12.51 1.54
C ILE A 132 7.46 -13.88 1.81
N SER A 133 7.55 -14.85 0.89
CA SER A 133 7.01 -16.20 1.10
C SER A 133 7.72 -16.90 2.27
N THR A 134 9.04 -16.75 2.37
CA THR A 134 9.84 -17.33 3.47
C THR A 134 9.48 -16.66 4.80
N LEU A 135 9.44 -15.32 4.83
CA LEU A 135 9.16 -14.55 6.05
C LEU A 135 7.76 -14.83 6.62
N LEU A 136 6.76 -14.98 5.75
CA LEU A 136 5.36 -15.16 6.15
C LEU A 136 4.91 -16.63 6.23
N ASP A 137 5.83 -17.57 5.99
CA ASP A 137 5.53 -19.01 5.87
C ASP A 137 4.38 -19.28 4.88
N ALA A 138 4.49 -18.66 3.70
CA ALA A 138 3.45 -18.62 2.67
C ALA A 138 4.00 -19.13 1.31
N PRO A 139 4.29 -20.43 1.16
CA PRO A 139 4.94 -20.97 -0.03
C PRO A 139 4.16 -20.73 -1.33
N GLY A 140 2.83 -20.60 -1.26
CA GLY A 140 1.99 -20.28 -2.41
C GLY A 140 2.27 -18.91 -3.04
N MET A 141 2.96 -18.00 -2.33
CA MET A 141 3.32 -16.68 -2.83
C MET A 141 4.67 -16.65 -3.57
N GLU A 142 5.48 -17.72 -3.46
CA GLU A 142 6.88 -17.70 -3.94
C GLU A 142 7.01 -17.36 -5.43
N ARG A 143 6.02 -17.74 -6.24
CA ARG A 143 6.04 -17.54 -7.70
C ARG A 143 5.79 -16.09 -8.14
N GLY A 144 5.16 -15.28 -7.29
CA GLY A 144 4.81 -13.90 -7.64
C GLY A 144 3.89 -13.74 -8.86
N ASP A 145 3.07 -14.75 -9.12
CA ASP A 145 2.12 -14.76 -10.24
C ASP A 145 0.81 -14.04 -9.90
N ALA A 146 -0.17 -14.11 -10.80
CA ALA A 146 -1.48 -13.51 -10.60
C ALA A 146 -2.21 -14.03 -9.34
N GLU A 147 -1.97 -15.28 -8.93
CA GLU A 147 -2.56 -15.84 -7.71
C GLU A 147 -1.90 -15.21 -6.47
N ALA A 148 -0.57 -15.08 -6.47
CA ALA A 148 0.16 -14.41 -5.40
C ALA A 148 -0.23 -12.93 -5.29
N MET A 149 -0.37 -12.22 -6.42
CA MET A 149 -0.87 -10.86 -6.48
C MET A 149 -2.30 -10.74 -5.93
N ALA A 150 -3.20 -11.65 -6.34
CA ALA A 150 -4.58 -11.67 -5.86
C ALA A 150 -4.66 -11.99 -4.36
N GLU A 151 -3.75 -12.81 -3.84
CA GLU A 151 -3.68 -13.12 -2.41
C GLU A 151 -3.30 -11.87 -1.60
N VAL A 152 -2.30 -11.10 -2.03
CA VAL A 152 -1.98 -9.80 -1.40
C VAL A 152 -3.18 -8.84 -1.50
N GLY A 153 -3.89 -8.83 -2.63
CA GLY A 153 -5.10 -8.02 -2.82
C GLY A 153 -6.25 -8.34 -1.85
N LYS A 154 -6.31 -9.56 -1.29
CA LYS A 154 -7.27 -9.92 -0.23
C LYS A 154 -6.82 -9.41 1.14
N TRP A 155 -5.55 -9.07 1.30
CA TRP A 155 -5.05 -8.57 2.56
C TRP A 155 -5.51 -7.14 2.74
N LYS A 156 -6.25 -6.91 3.81
CA LYS A 156 -6.65 -5.57 4.17
C LYS A 156 -5.43 -4.77 4.61
N ILE A 157 -5.48 -3.49 4.27
CA ILE A 157 -4.60 -2.50 4.88
C ILE A 157 -5.20 -2.13 6.24
N GLU A 158 -4.90 -2.96 7.23
CA GLU A 158 -5.30 -2.76 8.62
C GLU A 158 -4.09 -2.17 9.37
N ASP A 159 -4.11 -0.85 9.56
CA ASP A 159 -3.29 -0.16 10.57
C ASP A 159 -3.88 -0.31 11.98
N GLU A 160 -4.64 -1.39 12.24
CA GLU A 160 -5.23 -1.66 13.55
C GLU A 160 -4.11 -1.99 14.55
N VAL A 161 -3.56 -0.94 15.16
CA VAL A 161 -2.97 -0.97 16.49
C VAL A 161 -4.12 -0.81 17.50
N SER A 162 -5.18 -1.60 17.35
CA SER A 162 -6.11 -1.88 18.43
C SER A 162 -5.69 -3.21 19.03
N VAL A 163 -4.85 -3.11 20.06
CA VAL A 163 -4.54 -4.23 20.95
C VAL A 163 -5.88 -4.87 21.38
N PRO A 164 -6.09 -6.18 21.17
CA PRO A 164 -7.27 -6.84 21.68
C PRO A 164 -7.15 -6.89 23.21
N GLY A 165 -7.94 -6.08 23.92
CA GLY A 165 -8.15 -6.25 25.35
C GLY A 165 -8.21 -4.97 26.18
N ARG A 166 -9.43 -4.44 26.36
CA ARG A 166 -9.95 -3.93 27.65
C ARG A 166 -11.46 -3.74 27.52
N HIS A 167 -12.17 -4.85 27.58
CA HIS A 167 -13.48 -4.89 28.24
C HIS A 167 -13.26 -5.41 29.65
#